data_AF-A0A7Y6F2F8-F1
#
_entry.id   AF-A0A7Y6F2F8-F1
#
_cell.length_a   1.000
_cell.length_b   1.000
_cell.length_c   1.000
_cell.angle_alpha   90.00
_cell.angle_beta   90.00
_cell.angle_gamma   90.00
#
_symmetry.space_group_name_H-M   'P 1'
#
loop_
_entity.id
_entity.type
_entity.pdbx_description
1 polymer ?
#
loop_
_entity_poly.entity_id
_entity_poly.type
_entity_poly.pdbx_seq_one_letter_code
_entity_poly.pdbx_strand_id
1 'polypeptide(L)'
;MPSSATSLDTSFETPEPISATVHVEAGAIRLVATDRTDTTVEVRPRDAGKDQDVRAAEQTDVSCMNGLLTVRTPKQRALFGRTGSVDVTVELPAGSRAELTGAWAQIRGEGPLGEVRVKTSAGDVRLDSTGPLHVTASAGSVSVERVEGNAEITTSNGSLRVGTVDGPAVLKNSHGTTSVAAALGDLRVRGANGDILVERAEGSVAATTAHGSVRIAEVVRGKAELETSYGSIEVGVRKGTAVWIDANSHAGQVVNALDAADGPEEADSTLELRARTRFGTVEIRRTRARA
;
A
#
# COMPACT_ATOMS: atom_id res chain seq x y z
N MET A 1 -37.05 -24.75 11.07
CA MET A 1 -35.83 -24.98 11.87
C MET A 1 -34.76 -24.05 11.32
N PRO A 2 -34.28 -23.02 12.02
CA PRO A 2 -33.09 -22.31 11.56
C PRO A 2 -31.89 -23.22 11.84
N SER A 3 -31.18 -23.61 10.79
CA SER A 3 -29.90 -24.29 10.88
C SER A 3 -28.92 -23.34 11.59
N SER A 4 -28.36 -23.77 12.70
CA SER A 4 -27.28 -23.08 13.40
C SER A 4 -26.17 -22.80 12.37
N ALA A 5 -25.87 -21.53 12.10
CA ALA A 5 -24.76 -21.17 11.24
C ALA A 5 -23.46 -21.60 11.95
N THR A 6 -22.76 -22.59 11.40
CA THR A 6 -21.52 -23.12 11.97
C THR A 6 -20.42 -22.06 11.84
N SER A 7 -20.20 -21.27 12.90
CA SER A 7 -19.01 -20.44 13.08
C SER A 7 -17.98 -21.22 13.89
N LEU A 8 -16.74 -21.29 13.41
CA LEU A 8 -15.62 -21.79 14.22
C LEU A 8 -15.04 -20.59 14.97
N ASP A 9 -15.02 -20.66 16.29
CA ASP A 9 -14.39 -19.65 17.15
C ASP A 9 -13.32 -20.36 18.00
N THR A 10 -12.06 -19.95 17.85
CA THR A 10 -10.92 -20.55 18.54
C THR A 10 -10.08 -19.46 19.19
N SER A 11 -9.70 -19.67 20.46
CA SER A 11 -8.84 -18.75 21.22
C SER A 11 -7.55 -19.44 21.65
N PHE A 12 -6.45 -18.69 21.65
CA PHE A 12 -5.11 -19.14 22.04
C PHE A 12 -4.45 -18.11 22.96
N GLU A 13 -3.73 -18.56 23.99
CA GLU A 13 -2.92 -17.67 24.83
C GLU A 13 -1.65 -17.27 24.08
N THR A 14 -1.47 -15.96 23.85
CA THR A 14 -0.37 -15.38 23.07
C THR A 14 0.03 -14.04 23.68
N PRO A 15 0.72 -14.04 24.84
CA PRO A 15 1.07 -12.81 25.54
C PRO A 15 2.12 -11.95 24.80
N GLU A 16 2.78 -12.53 23.79
CA GLU A 16 3.75 -11.85 22.93
C GLU A 16 3.25 -11.82 21.47
N PRO A 17 3.69 -10.84 20.65
CA PRO A 17 3.34 -10.77 19.24
C PRO A 17 3.68 -12.06 18.46
N ILE A 18 2.74 -12.50 17.63
CA ILE A 18 2.82 -13.78 16.90
C ILE A 18 3.20 -13.60 15.43
N SER A 19 3.38 -14.71 14.72
CA SER A 19 3.38 -14.75 13.25
C SER A 19 2.14 -15.47 12.76
N ALA A 20 1.29 -14.77 12.01
CA ALA A 20 0.06 -15.31 11.44
C ALA A 20 0.20 -15.55 9.94
N THR A 21 -0.11 -16.75 9.49
CA THR A 21 -0.26 -17.08 8.07
C THR A 21 -1.73 -17.40 7.79
N VAL A 22 -2.37 -16.57 6.96
CA VAL A 22 -3.80 -16.71 6.64
C VAL A 22 -3.95 -16.86 5.13
N HIS A 23 -4.47 -18.02 4.71
CA HIS A 23 -4.75 -18.34 3.32
C HIS A 23 -6.24 -18.55 3.12
N VAL A 24 -6.87 -17.67 2.35
CA VAL A 24 -8.30 -17.72 2.01
C VAL A 24 -8.47 -17.66 0.49
N GLU A 25 -9.01 -18.71 -0.12
CA GLU A 25 -9.22 -18.72 -1.58
C GLU A 25 -10.19 -17.62 -2.03
N ALA A 26 -11.34 -17.48 -1.35
CA ALA A 26 -12.34 -16.46 -1.65
C ALA A 26 -13.05 -15.98 -0.38
N GLY A 27 -13.31 -14.68 -0.29
CA GLY A 27 -14.06 -14.08 0.83
C GLY A 27 -13.41 -12.83 1.40
N ALA A 28 -13.21 -12.81 2.72
CA ALA A 28 -12.58 -11.71 3.42
C ALA A 28 -11.60 -12.20 4.49
N ILE A 29 -10.49 -11.48 4.64
CA ILE A 29 -9.56 -11.63 5.76
C ILE A 29 -9.55 -10.31 6.52
N ARG A 30 -9.87 -10.35 7.81
CA ARG A 30 -9.79 -9.20 8.72
C ARG A 30 -8.80 -9.53 9.83
N LEU A 31 -7.75 -8.71 9.95
CA LEU A 31 -6.86 -8.71 11.11
C LEU A 31 -7.19 -7.52 12.00
N VAL A 32 -7.23 -7.75 13.31
CA VAL A 32 -7.42 -6.70 14.32
C VAL A 32 -6.28 -6.81 15.33
N ALA A 33 -5.33 -5.89 15.26
CA ALA A 33 -4.17 -5.83 16.14
C ALA A 33 -4.39 -4.83 17.27
N THR A 34 -4.46 -5.31 18.51
CA THR A 34 -4.71 -4.48 19.70
C THR A 34 -3.77 -4.83 20.84
N ASP A 35 -3.78 -4.04 21.90
CA ASP A 35 -3.09 -4.38 23.15
C ASP A 35 -3.85 -5.51 23.87
N ARG A 36 -3.61 -6.74 23.42
CA ARG A 36 -4.21 -7.98 23.91
C ARG A 36 -3.15 -9.05 24.08
N THR A 37 -3.42 -10.03 24.92
CA THR A 37 -2.49 -11.11 25.28
C THR A 37 -2.97 -12.48 24.80
N ASP A 38 -3.94 -12.49 23.91
CA ASP A 38 -4.56 -13.67 23.33
C ASP A 38 -4.77 -13.47 21.83
N THR A 39 -5.00 -14.57 21.12
CA THR A 39 -5.35 -14.57 19.71
C THR A 39 -6.64 -15.33 19.51
N THR A 40 -7.62 -14.67 18.91
CA THR A 40 -8.90 -15.28 18.53
C THR A 40 -9.02 -15.38 17.03
N VAL A 41 -9.63 -16.47 16.57
CA VAL A 41 -9.90 -16.73 15.16
C VAL A 41 -11.36 -17.10 15.01
N GLU A 42 -12.09 -16.25 14.30
CA GLU A 42 -13.47 -16.49 13.90
C GLU A 42 -13.50 -16.84 12.41
N VAL A 43 -14.02 -18.01 12.07
CA VAL A 43 -14.22 -18.45 10.69
C VAL A 43 -15.71 -18.61 10.44
N ARG A 44 -16.22 -17.92 9.41
CA ARG A 44 -17.65 -17.93 9.06
C ARG A 44 -17.89 -18.12 7.58
N PRO A 45 -18.96 -18.84 7.19
CA PRO A 45 -19.41 -18.82 5.81
C PRO A 45 -19.84 -17.40 5.45
N ARG A 46 -19.44 -16.93 4.27
CA ARG A 46 -19.86 -15.60 3.80
C ARG A 46 -21.37 -15.53 3.55
N ASP A 47 -21.95 -16.63 3.06
CA ASP A 47 -23.39 -16.82 2.93
C ASP A 47 -23.81 -18.14 3.59
N ALA A 48 -24.43 -18.06 4.76
CA ALA A 48 -24.92 -19.22 5.50
C ALA A 48 -26.05 -19.98 4.79
N GLY A 49 -26.68 -19.39 3.76
CA GLY A 49 -27.65 -20.07 2.91
C GLY A 49 -27.03 -20.87 1.76
N LYS A 50 -25.71 -20.80 1.56
CA LYS A 50 -24.99 -21.55 0.53
C LYS A 50 -24.19 -22.70 1.14
N ASP A 51 -24.59 -23.93 0.85
CA ASP A 51 -23.89 -25.15 1.29
C ASP A 51 -22.39 -25.14 0.99
N GLN A 52 -21.97 -24.55 -0.14
CA GLN A 52 -20.55 -24.44 -0.48
C GLN A 52 -19.75 -23.55 0.48
N ASP A 53 -20.35 -22.46 0.97
CA ASP A 53 -19.70 -21.51 1.86
C ASP A 53 -19.65 -22.10 3.26
N VAL A 54 -20.74 -22.77 3.68
CA VAL A 54 -20.79 -23.53 4.95
C VAL A 54 -19.72 -24.62 4.97
N ARG A 55 -19.64 -25.46 3.93
CA ARG A 55 -18.62 -26.51 3.83
C ARG A 55 -17.20 -25.94 3.82
N ALA A 56 -16.97 -24.82 3.15
CA ALA A 56 -15.65 -24.20 3.11
C ALA A 56 -15.24 -23.68 4.51
N ALA A 57 -16.17 -23.09 5.26
CA ALA A 57 -15.93 -22.65 6.64
C ALA A 57 -15.64 -23.84 7.57
N GLU A 58 -16.45 -24.90 7.50
CA GLU A 58 -16.28 -26.12 8.32
C GLU A 58 -14.97 -26.88 8.02
N GLN A 59 -14.47 -26.80 6.80
CA GLN A 59 -13.22 -27.43 6.37
C GLN A 59 -12.00 -26.52 6.52
N THR A 60 -12.14 -25.32 7.06
CA THR A 60 -11.02 -24.41 7.28
C THR A 60 -10.20 -24.89 8.47
N ASP A 61 -8.92 -25.13 8.23
CA ASP A 61 -7.99 -25.55 9.28
C ASP A 61 -7.47 -24.32 10.03
N VAL A 62 -7.61 -24.32 11.35
CA VAL A 62 -7.05 -23.31 12.26
C VAL A 62 -6.13 -24.00 13.25
N SER A 63 -4.90 -23.55 13.36
CA SER A 63 -3.94 -24.06 14.35
C SER A 63 -3.02 -22.94 14.83
N CYS A 64 -2.72 -22.91 16.12
CA CYS A 64 -1.70 -22.04 16.67
C CYS A 64 -0.75 -22.87 17.53
N MET A 65 0.55 -22.81 17.22
CA MET A 65 1.58 -23.52 17.98
C MET A 65 2.83 -22.66 18.07
N ASN A 66 3.33 -22.44 19.30
CA ASN A 66 4.54 -21.67 19.57
C ASN A 66 4.55 -20.27 18.91
N GLY A 67 3.42 -19.54 18.98
CA GLY A 67 3.28 -18.21 18.37
C GLY A 67 3.22 -18.21 16.84
N LEU A 68 3.00 -19.37 16.21
CA LEU A 68 2.74 -19.51 14.78
C LEU A 68 1.27 -19.84 14.58
N LEU A 69 0.46 -18.86 14.17
CA LEU A 69 -0.93 -19.07 13.77
C LEU A 69 -0.97 -19.43 12.28
N THR A 70 -1.68 -20.51 11.94
CA THR A 70 -2.00 -20.87 10.56
C THR A 70 -3.51 -21.00 10.43
N VAL A 71 -4.08 -20.25 9.49
CA VAL A 71 -5.47 -20.37 9.04
C VAL A 71 -5.46 -20.68 7.56
N ARG A 72 -6.07 -21.79 7.16
CA ARG A 72 -6.02 -22.25 5.77
C ARG A 72 -7.36 -22.79 5.32
N THR A 73 -7.96 -22.13 4.34
CA THR A 73 -9.09 -22.69 3.61
C THR A 73 -8.61 -23.83 2.70
N PRO A 74 -9.36 -24.92 2.57
CA PRO A 74 -8.97 -26.06 1.75
C PRO A 74 -8.88 -25.67 0.27
N LYS A 75 -7.79 -26.10 -0.40
CA LYS A 75 -7.70 -26.03 -1.86
C LYS A 75 -8.65 -27.07 -2.45
N GLN A 76 -9.72 -26.64 -3.10
CA GLN A 76 -10.63 -27.55 -3.80
C GLN A 76 -9.89 -28.28 -4.93
N ARG A 77 -9.83 -29.62 -4.85
CA ARG A 77 -9.41 -30.49 -5.94
C ARG A 77 -10.58 -30.61 -6.92
N ALA A 78 -10.53 -29.87 -8.03
CA ALA A 78 -11.64 -29.80 -8.96
C ALA A 78 -11.82 -31.11 -9.76
N LEU A 79 -12.97 -31.75 -9.54
CA LEU A 79 -13.78 -32.31 -10.63
C LEU A 79 -15.21 -31.71 -10.67
N PHE A 80 -15.74 -31.13 -9.58
CA PHE A 80 -17.09 -30.52 -9.56
C PHE A 80 -17.20 -29.38 -8.50
N GLY A 81 -17.27 -28.11 -8.92
CA GLY A 81 -17.80 -27.00 -8.08
C GLY A 81 -17.01 -25.69 -8.06
N ARG A 82 -17.71 -24.56 -7.85
CA ARG A 82 -17.13 -23.23 -7.52
C ARG A 82 -16.56 -23.25 -6.10
N THR A 83 -15.50 -22.49 -5.83
CA THR A 83 -14.94 -22.35 -4.48
C THR A 83 -15.95 -21.68 -3.55
N GLY A 84 -16.14 -22.25 -2.35
CA GLY A 84 -16.89 -21.60 -1.28
C GLY A 84 -16.20 -20.32 -0.79
N SER A 85 -16.97 -19.37 -0.28
CA SER A 85 -16.46 -18.11 0.25
C SER A 85 -16.52 -18.08 1.77
N VAL A 86 -15.42 -17.68 2.40
CA VAL A 86 -15.25 -17.69 3.85
C VAL A 86 -14.76 -16.32 4.33
N ASP A 87 -15.36 -15.82 5.40
CA ASP A 87 -14.89 -14.63 6.11
C ASP A 87 -14.11 -15.10 7.34
N VAL A 88 -12.85 -14.66 7.42
CA VAL A 88 -11.92 -14.99 8.51
C VAL A 88 -11.58 -13.70 9.25
N THR A 89 -11.88 -13.65 10.54
CA THR A 89 -11.42 -12.59 11.45
C THR A 89 -10.38 -13.17 12.38
N VAL A 90 -9.22 -12.53 12.46
CA VAL A 90 -8.17 -12.84 13.43
C VAL A 90 -7.94 -11.60 14.28
N GLU A 91 -8.16 -11.71 15.57
CA GLU A 91 -7.77 -10.68 16.51
C GLU A 91 -6.51 -11.15 17.24
N LEU A 92 -5.47 -10.32 17.27
CA LEU A 92 -4.12 -10.73 17.71
C LEU A 92 -3.37 -9.58 18.41
N PRO A 93 -2.29 -9.87 19.16
CA PRO A 93 -1.49 -8.84 19.82
C PRO A 93 -0.88 -7.84 18.83
N ALA A 94 -0.87 -6.56 19.20
CA ALA A 94 -0.19 -5.49 18.46
C ALA A 94 1.27 -5.86 18.13
N GLY A 95 1.73 -5.49 16.93
CA GLY A 95 3.07 -5.81 16.44
C GLY A 95 3.22 -7.22 15.86
N SER A 96 2.16 -8.04 15.84
CA SER A 96 2.21 -9.37 15.21
C SER A 96 2.47 -9.26 13.71
N ARG A 97 3.21 -10.23 13.18
CA ARG A 97 3.52 -10.34 11.75
C ARG A 97 2.40 -11.08 11.04
N ALA A 98 2.14 -10.72 9.79
CA ALA A 98 1.09 -11.37 9.00
C ALA A 98 1.55 -11.69 7.57
N GLU A 99 1.30 -12.91 7.13
CA GLU A 99 1.37 -13.33 5.74
C GLU A 99 -0.02 -13.72 5.26
N LEU A 100 -0.56 -12.93 4.33
CA LEU A 100 -1.94 -12.99 3.86
C LEU A 100 -1.97 -13.35 2.39
N THR A 101 -2.61 -14.48 2.06
CA THR A 101 -2.78 -14.91 0.68
C THR A 101 -4.26 -15.08 0.37
N GLY A 102 -4.72 -14.51 -0.75
CA GLY A 102 -6.05 -14.83 -1.25
C GLY A 102 -6.24 -14.63 -2.74
N ALA A 103 -7.00 -15.52 -3.38
CA ALA A 103 -7.23 -15.43 -4.82
C ALA A 103 -8.34 -14.42 -5.15
N TRP A 104 -9.42 -14.42 -4.38
CA TRP A 104 -10.56 -13.50 -4.49
C TRP A 104 -10.99 -12.99 -3.12
N ALA A 105 -10.06 -12.42 -2.37
CA ALA A 105 -10.25 -12.02 -0.99
C ALA A 105 -10.04 -10.52 -0.78
N GLN A 106 -10.97 -9.89 -0.07
CA GLN A 106 -10.75 -8.56 0.50
C GLN A 106 -9.91 -8.71 1.76
N ILE A 107 -8.90 -7.85 1.91
CA ILE A 107 -7.98 -7.91 3.04
C ILE A 107 -8.08 -6.60 3.81
N ARG A 108 -8.36 -6.69 5.11
CA ARG A 108 -8.38 -5.57 6.03
C ARG A 108 -7.47 -5.84 7.22
N GLY A 109 -6.57 -4.91 7.52
CA GLY A 109 -5.74 -4.93 8.72
C GLY A 109 -5.97 -3.67 9.54
N GLU A 110 -6.45 -3.84 10.76
CA GLU A 110 -6.77 -2.76 11.69
C GLU A 110 -5.76 -2.74 12.85
N GLY A 111 -5.36 -1.55 13.28
CA GLY A 111 -4.38 -1.37 14.35
C GLY A 111 -2.92 -1.60 13.91
N PRO A 112 -1.95 -1.49 14.86
CA PRO A 112 -0.53 -1.57 14.56
C PRO A 112 -0.07 -3.02 14.36
N LEU A 113 0.01 -3.43 13.10
CA LEU A 113 0.63 -4.69 12.71
C LEU A 113 2.15 -4.56 12.62
N GLY A 114 2.86 -5.66 12.81
CA GLY A 114 4.30 -5.76 12.56
C GLY A 114 4.61 -5.82 11.06
N GLU A 115 5.51 -6.72 10.66
CA GLU A 115 5.75 -6.96 9.24
C GLU A 115 4.53 -7.62 8.57
N VAL A 116 4.09 -7.07 7.44
CA VAL A 116 2.93 -7.57 6.70
C VAL A 116 3.33 -7.91 5.27
N ARG A 117 2.99 -9.13 4.85
CA ARG A 117 3.13 -9.61 3.47
C ARG A 117 1.77 -9.98 2.92
N VAL A 118 1.38 -9.40 1.80
CA VAL A 118 0.09 -9.65 1.15
C VAL A 118 0.30 -10.11 -0.28
N LYS A 119 -0.35 -11.20 -0.66
CA LYS A 119 -0.44 -11.67 -2.03
C LYS A 119 -1.89 -11.89 -2.40
N THR A 120 -2.41 -11.08 -3.32
CA THR A 120 -3.77 -11.22 -3.83
C THR A 120 -3.88 -11.17 -5.34
N SER A 121 -4.73 -12.03 -5.90
CA SER A 121 -5.06 -11.97 -7.33
C SER A 121 -6.18 -10.97 -7.58
N ALA A 122 -7.24 -10.98 -6.78
CA ALA A 122 -8.35 -10.07 -6.87
C ALA A 122 -8.89 -9.71 -5.48
N GLY A 123 -9.10 -8.41 -5.24
CA GLY A 123 -9.69 -7.89 -4.01
C GLY A 123 -8.95 -6.68 -3.49
N ASP A 124 -9.67 -5.82 -2.77
CA ASP A 124 -9.09 -4.63 -2.16
C ASP A 124 -8.24 -5.00 -0.94
N VAL A 125 -7.15 -4.27 -0.74
CA VAL A 125 -6.29 -4.38 0.44
C VAL A 125 -6.33 -3.06 1.19
N ARG A 126 -6.75 -3.08 2.45
CA ARG A 126 -6.77 -1.90 3.33
C ARG A 126 -6.01 -2.20 4.62
N LEU A 127 -4.98 -1.41 4.91
CA LEU A 127 -4.17 -1.58 6.11
C LEU A 127 -4.07 -0.24 6.82
N ASP A 128 -4.32 -0.20 8.12
CA ASP A 128 -4.19 1.02 8.91
C ASP A 128 -2.70 1.33 9.14
N SER A 129 -2.05 0.62 10.06
CA SER A 129 -0.64 0.80 10.39
C SER A 129 0.12 -0.52 10.33
N THR A 130 1.26 -0.53 9.66
CA THR A 130 2.14 -1.71 9.60
C THR A 130 3.59 -1.32 9.85
N GLY A 131 4.40 -2.27 10.30
CA GLY A 131 5.84 -2.24 10.11
C GLY A 131 6.23 -2.44 8.63
N PRO A 132 7.33 -3.14 8.32
CA PRO A 132 7.73 -3.39 6.94
C PRO A 132 6.61 -4.07 6.13
N LEU A 133 6.39 -3.59 4.91
CA LEU A 133 5.25 -3.97 4.10
C LEU A 133 5.69 -4.50 2.74
N HIS A 134 5.20 -5.67 2.37
CA HIS A 134 5.32 -6.22 1.02
C HIS A 134 3.94 -6.61 0.47
N VAL A 135 3.50 -5.96 -0.60
CA VAL A 135 2.18 -6.23 -1.22
C VAL A 135 2.35 -6.55 -2.70
N THR A 136 1.79 -7.67 -3.13
CA THR A 136 1.60 -8.01 -4.54
C THR A 136 0.11 -8.20 -4.80
N ALA A 137 -0.51 -7.29 -5.54
CA ALA A 137 -1.92 -7.34 -5.91
C ALA A 137 -2.09 -7.28 -7.44
N SER A 138 -2.88 -8.20 -8.02
CA SER A 138 -3.11 -8.17 -9.48
C SER A 138 -4.29 -7.30 -9.87
N ALA A 139 -5.41 -7.38 -9.14
CA ALA A 139 -6.58 -6.54 -9.35
C ALA A 139 -7.21 -6.12 -8.01
N GLY A 140 -7.48 -4.83 -7.86
CA GLY A 140 -8.06 -4.27 -6.63
C GLY A 140 -7.30 -3.03 -6.18
N SER A 141 -7.97 -2.18 -5.39
CA SER A 141 -7.31 -1.00 -4.83
C SER A 141 -6.54 -1.37 -3.57
N VAL A 142 -5.35 -0.78 -3.41
CA VAL A 142 -4.52 -0.95 -2.23
C VAL A 142 -4.45 0.39 -1.51
N SER A 143 -4.87 0.43 -0.26
CA SER A 143 -4.77 1.61 0.60
C SER A 143 -4.05 1.26 1.90
N VAL A 144 -3.01 2.01 2.24
CA VAL A 144 -2.29 1.87 3.52
C VAL A 144 -2.18 3.23 4.18
N GLU A 145 -2.57 3.37 5.45
CA GLU A 145 -2.51 4.68 6.12
C GLU A 145 -1.10 5.02 6.60
N ARG A 146 -0.41 4.07 7.23
CA ARG A 146 0.96 4.25 7.74
C ARG A 146 1.81 2.99 7.57
N VAL A 147 3.02 3.17 7.06
CA VAL A 147 4.06 2.13 7.00
C VAL A 147 5.29 2.61 7.74
N GLU A 148 5.72 1.84 8.74
CA GLU A 148 6.93 2.07 9.51
C GLU A 148 8.04 1.14 9.01
N GLY A 149 9.05 1.72 8.37
CA GLY A 149 10.12 0.98 7.69
C GLY A 149 9.88 0.81 6.19
N ASN A 150 10.40 -0.29 5.64
CA ASN A 150 10.49 -0.49 4.20
C ASN A 150 9.13 -0.87 3.59
N ALA A 151 8.75 -0.23 2.48
CA ALA A 151 7.53 -0.55 1.74
C ALA A 151 7.85 -1.02 0.31
N GLU A 152 7.40 -2.21 -0.09
CA GLU A 152 7.39 -2.63 -1.48
C GLU A 152 5.97 -3.03 -1.89
N ILE A 153 5.36 -2.24 -2.77
CA ILE A 153 3.98 -2.46 -3.22
C ILE A 153 3.96 -2.56 -4.74
N THR A 154 3.48 -3.69 -5.24
CA THR A 154 3.29 -3.94 -6.67
C THR A 154 1.83 -4.22 -6.96
N THR A 155 1.21 -3.36 -7.76
CA THR A 155 -0.16 -3.47 -8.22
C THR A 155 -0.23 -3.49 -9.75
N SER A 156 -1.09 -4.34 -10.32
CA SER A 156 -1.28 -4.36 -11.79
C SER A 156 -2.49 -3.55 -12.24
N ASN A 157 -3.62 -3.65 -11.53
CA ASN A 157 -4.83 -2.88 -11.82
C ASN A 157 -5.49 -2.40 -10.53
N GLY A 158 -5.63 -1.08 -10.39
CA GLY A 158 -6.32 -0.47 -9.26
C GLY A 158 -5.66 0.82 -8.81
N SER A 159 -6.30 1.53 -7.89
CA SER A 159 -5.69 2.71 -7.27
C SER A 159 -4.75 2.28 -6.14
N LEU A 160 -3.61 2.94 -6.04
CA LEU A 160 -2.67 2.77 -4.94
C LEU A 160 -2.66 4.04 -4.10
N ARG A 161 -2.98 3.92 -2.81
CA ARG A 161 -2.94 5.02 -1.85
C ARG A 161 -2.05 4.64 -0.68
N VAL A 162 -1.05 5.46 -0.40
CA VAL A 162 -0.22 5.37 0.80
C VAL A 162 -0.37 6.69 1.54
N GLY A 163 -0.73 6.65 2.83
CA GLY A 163 -0.77 7.83 3.67
C GLY A 163 0.65 8.27 3.99
N THR A 164 1.26 7.70 5.01
CA THR A 164 2.62 8.01 5.44
C THR A 164 3.54 6.80 5.31
N VAL A 165 4.75 6.98 4.78
CA VAL A 165 5.81 5.97 4.82
C VAL A 165 7.06 6.52 5.50
N ASP A 166 7.46 5.84 6.57
CA ASP A 166 8.60 6.17 7.43
C ASP A 166 9.78 5.24 7.13
N GLY A 167 10.31 5.36 5.92
CA GLY A 167 11.35 4.49 5.40
C GLY A 167 11.41 4.53 3.86
N PRO A 168 12.30 3.72 3.24
CA PRO A 168 12.36 3.62 1.80
C PRO A 168 11.14 2.90 1.23
N ALA A 169 10.56 3.44 0.16
CA ALA A 169 9.37 2.92 -0.48
C ALA A 169 9.56 2.69 -1.97
N VAL A 170 9.19 1.51 -2.47
CA VAL A 170 9.15 1.17 -3.89
C VAL A 170 7.71 0.81 -4.26
N LEU A 171 7.07 1.70 -5.01
CA LEU A 171 5.69 1.56 -5.47
C LEU A 171 5.69 1.30 -6.98
N LYS A 172 5.05 0.23 -7.42
CA LYS A 172 4.89 -0.12 -8.83
C LYS A 172 3.41 -0.29 -9.12
N ASN A 173 2.84 0.54 -9.99
CA ASN A 173 1.45 0.41 -10.42
C ASN A 173 1.36 0.45 -11.95
N SER A 174 0.79 -0.60 -12.56
CA SER A 174 0.64 -0.61 -14.02
C SER A 174 -0.55 0.23 -14.48
N HIS A 175 -1.69 0.16 -13.80
CA HIS A 175 -2.91 0.90 -14.18
C HIS A 175 -3.60 1.48 -12.96
N GLY A 176 -3.92 2.77 -13.04
CA GLY A 176 -4.61 3.52 -12.01
C GLY A 176 -3.72 4.54 -11.32
N THR A 177 -4.35 5.45 -10.57
CA THR A 177 -3.66 6.54 -9.88
C THR A 177 -2.86 6.00 -8.70
N THR A 178 -1.64 6.52 -8.53
CA THR A 178 -0.83 6.31 -7.33
C THR A 178 -0.80 7.61 -6.53
N SER A 179 -1.15 7.55 -5.25
CA SER A 179 -1.14 8.69 -4.33
C SER A 179 -0.34 8.37 -3.08
N VAL A 180 0.56 9.27 -2.69
CA VAL A 180 1.36 9.19 -1.47
C VAL A 180 1.20 10.51 -0.72
N ALA A 181 0.67 10.50 0.50
CA ALA A 181 0.48 11.75 1.26
C ALA A 181 1.81 12.25 1.83
N ALA A 182 2.60 11.39 2.47
CA ALA A 182 3.89 11.75 3.02
C ALA A 182 4.92 10.62 2.87
N ALA A 183 6.05 10.92 2.24
CA ALA A 183 7.22 10.07 2.24
C ALA A 183 8.33 10.72 3.07
N LEU A 184 8.64 10.13 4.23
CA LEU A 184 9.69 10.62 5.13
C LEU A 184 11.08 10.12 4.71
N GLY A 185 11.14 8.94 4.08
CA GLY A 185 12.33 8.37 3.46
C GLY A 185 12.36 8.53 1.93
N ASP A 186 13.22 7.74 1.29
CA ASP A 186 13.36 7.73 -0.17
C ASP A 186 12.16 7.03 -0.84
N LEU A 187 11.55 7.68 -1.82
CA LEU A 187 10.38 7.19 -2.53
C LEU A 187 10.71 6.89 -3.99
N ARG A 188 10.38 5.70 -4.46
CA ARG A 188 10.48 5.31 -5.87
C ARG A 188 9.13 4.83 -6.38
N VAL A 189 8.53 5.58 -7.30
CA VAL A 189 7.24 5.26 -7.92
C VAL A 189 7.43 4.94 -9.40
N ARG A 190 6.90 3.81 -9.86
CA ARG A 190 6.84 3.45 -11.26
C ARG A 190 5.38 3.20 -11.66
N GLY A 191 4.84 4.12 -12.43
CA GLY A 191 3.57 4.03 -13.13
C GLY A 191 3.75 3.52 -14.56
N ALA A 192 2.69 2.99 -15.17
CA ALA A 192 2.59 2.87 -16.63
C ALA A 192 1.43 3.72 -17.17
N ASN A 193 0.22 3.50 -16.66
CA ASN A 193 -1.01 4.17 -17.11
C ASN A 193 -1.78 4.76 -15.91
N GLY A 194 -1.36 5.93 -15.46
CA GLY A 194 -2.00 6.63 -14.35
C GLY A 194 -1.15 7.78 -13.82
N ASP A 195 -1.84 8.68 -13.12
CA ASP A 195 -1.20 9.82 -12.47
C ASP A 195 -0.46 9.38 -11.21
N ILE A 196 0.64 10.07 -10.92
CA ILE A 196 1.39 9.92 -9.69
C ILE A 196 1.25 11.23 -8.91
N LEU A 197 0.65 11.17 -7.73
CA LEU A 197 0.51 12.28 -6.81
C LEU A 197 1.32 12.01 -5.53
N VAL A 198 2.24 12.90 -5.20
CA VAL A 198 2.94 12.89 -3.92
C VAL A 198 2.68 14.22 -3.24
N GLU A 199 2.03 14.24 -2.07
CA GLU A 199 1.71 15.51 -1.41
C GLU A 199 2.94 16.09 -0.71
N ARG A 200 3.73 15.26 -0.02
CA ARG A 200 4.97 15.68 0.65
C ARG A 200 6.06 14.61 0.52
N ALA A 201 7.23 15.02 0.04
CA ALA A 201 8.44 14.20 0.02
C ALA A 201 9.55 14.88 0.83
N GLU A 202 9.98 14.25 1.93
CA GLU A 202 11.10 14.72 2.76
C GLU A 202 12.45 14.14 2.34
N GLY A 203 12.44 12.96 1.74
CA GLY A 203 13.62 12.31 1.18
C GLY A 203 13.71 12.47 -0.35
N SER A 204 14.57 11.68 -0.97
CA SER A 204 14.69 11.66 -2.43
C SER A 204 13.46 11.00 -3.05
N VAL A 205 13.03 11.49 -4.21
CA VAL A 205 11.88 10.97 -4.95
C VAL A 205 12.25 10.67 -6.39
N ALA A 206 11.96 9.46 -6.84
CA ALA A 206 12.08 9.06 -8.23
C ALA A 206 10.72 8.58 -8.73
N ALA A 207 10.08 9.33 -9.63
CA ALA A 207 8.75 9.01 -10.15
C ALA A 207 8.78 8.92 -11.68
N THR A 208 8.39 7.77 -12.22
CA THR A 208 8.34 7.54 -13.67
C THR A 208 6.96 7.02 -14.06
N THR A 209 6.35 7.58 -15.11
CA THR A 209 5.12 7.04 -15.72
C THR A 209 5.19 7.12 -17.24
N ALA A 210 4.51 6.22 -17.97
CA ALA A 210 4.46 6.32 -19.44
C ALA A 210 3.33 7.26 -19.87
N HIS A 211 2.15 7.07 -19.30
CA HIS A 211 0.95 7.86 -19.56
C HIS A 211 0.35 8.32 -18.23
N GLY A 212 0.41 9.62 -17.98
CA GLY A 212 -0.06 10.23 -16.74
C GLY A 212 0.78 11.43 -16.36
N SER A 213 0.18 12.27 -15.53
CA SER A 213 0.85 13.43 -14.95
C SER A 213 1.57 13.04 -13.65
N VAL A 214 2.71 13.67 -13.40
CA VAL A 214 3.46 13.50 -12.16
C VAL A 214 3.37 14.79 -11.38
N ARG A 215 2.68 14.76 -10.25
CA ARG A 215 2.55 15.92 -9.37
C ARG A 215 3.18 15.63 -8.03
N ILE A 216 4.18 16.44 -7.66
CA ILE A 216 4.72 16.49 -6.31
C ILE A 216 4.37 17.84 -5.72
N ALA A 217 3.48 17.86 -4.73
CA ALA A 217 2.97 19.11 -4.18
C ALA A 217 4.02 19.83 -3.31
N GLU A 218 4.89 19.09 -2.62
CA GLU A 218 6.04 19.63 -1.88
C GLU A 218 7.22 18.64 -1.82
N VAL A 219 8.40 19.09 -2.23
CA VAL A 219 9.69 18.43 -1.99
C VAL A 219 10.53 19.29 -1.04
N VAL A 220 11.12 18.66 -0.03
CA VAL A 220 11.94 19.33 0.99
C VAL A 220 13.42 19.38 0.62
N ARG A 221 14.02 18.21 0.31
CA ARG A 221 15.47 18.05 0.09
C ARG A 221 15.76 16.79 -0.72
N GLY A 222 17.02 16.60 -1.09
CA GLY A 222 17.51 15.38 -1.72
C GLY A 222 17.48 15.46 -3.25
N LYS A 223 17.07 14.39 -3.91
CA LYS A 223 16.98 14.31 -5.38
C LYS A 223 15.56 14.05 -5.82
N ALA A 224 15.05 14.82 -6.77
CA ALA A 224 13.77 14.61 -7.42
C ALA A 224 13.99 14.25 -8.89
N GLU A 225 13.82 12.99 -9.26
CA GLU A 225 13.91 12.50 -10.64
C GLU A 225 12.51 12.14 -11.16
N LEU A 226 11.97 13.00 -12.01
CA LEU A 226 10.59 12.91 -12.50
C LEU A 226 10.59 12.72 -14.01
N GLU A 227 9.91 11.68 -14.48
CA GLU A 227 9.83 11.38 -15.90
C GLU A 227 8.41 10.97 -16.30
N THR A 228 7.91 11.57 -17.38
CA THR A 228 6.70 11.10 -18.06
C THR A 228 6.86 11.13 -19.58
N SER A 229 6.28 10.17 -20.30
CA SER A 229 6.25 10.28 -21.77
C SER A 229 5.08 11.15 -22.24
N TYR A 230 3.91 10.99 -21.62
CA TYR A 230 2.71 11.74 -21.94
C TYR A 230 2.05 12.24 -20.67
N GLY A 231 2.14 13.55 -20.44
CA GLY A 231 1.58 14.20 -19.27
C GLY A 231 2.44 15.36 -18.80
N SER A 232 1.87 16.13 -17.88
CA SER A 232 2.56 17.25 -17.26
C SER A 232 3.29 16.83 -15.99
N ILE A 233 4.37 17.52 -15.68
CA ILE A 233 5.09 17.38 -14.42
C ILE A 233 4.89 18.66 -13.63
N GLU A 234 4.39 18.55 -12.41
CA GLU A 234 4.24 19.68 -11.48
C GLU A 234 5.05 19.43 -10.22
N VAL A 235 5.91 20.38 -9.86
CA VAL A 235 6.78 20.26 -8.69
C VAL A 235 6.66 21.50 -7.81
N GLY A 236 6.22 21.29 -6.58
CA GLY A 236 6.32 22.27 -5.52
C GLY A 236 7.61 22.08 -4.73
N VAL A 237 8.43 23.13 -4.61
CA VAL A 237 9.62 23.14 -3.77
C VAL A 237 9.35 23.92 -2.50
N ARG A 238 9.71 23.35 -1.34
CA ARG A 238 9.63 24.03 -0.06
C ARG A 238 10.42 25.36 -0.08
N LYS A 239 9.92 26.37 0.64
CA LYS A 239 10.67 27.62 0.86
C LYS A 239 11.93 27.35 1.69
N GLY A 240 13.01 28.06 1.39
CA GLY A 240 14.32 27.86 2.06
C GLY A 240 15.18 26.74 1.45
N THR A 241 14.67 26.00 0.46
CA THR A 241 15.46 24.98 -0.25
C THR A 241 16.16 25.59 -1.47
N ALA A 242 17.49 25.46 -1.56
CA ALA A 242 18.24 25.77 -2.77
C ALA A 242 18.04 24.65 -3.80
N VAL A 243 17.73 25.01 -5.06
CA VAL A 243 17.36 24.04 -6.09
C VAL A 243 18.29 24.16 -7.28
N TRP A 244 18.89 23.05 -7.66
CA TRP A 244 19.48 22.89 -8.98
C TRP A 244 18.46 22.21 -9.91
N ILE A 245 18.22 22.79 -11.08
CA ILE A 245 17.13 22.38 -11.97
C ILE A 245 17.68 21.94 -13.33
N ASP A 246 17.37 20.71 -13.72
CA ASP A 246 17.45 20.18 -15.08
C ASP A 246 16.04 19.79 -15.54
N ALA A 247 15.35 20.69 -16.22
CA ALA A 247 14.00 20.49 -16.71
C ALA A 247 13.96 20.53 -18.23
N ASN A 248 13.37 19.52 -18.86
CA ASN A 248 13.25 19.41 -20.31
C ASN A 248 11.86 18.90 -20.71
N SER A 249 11.27 19.57 -21.71
CA SER A 249 10.11 19.07 -22.44
C SER A 249 10.43 19.02 -23.93
N HIS A 250 10.28 17.85 -24.57
CA HIS A 250 10.56 17.72 -26.00
C HIS A 250 9.50 18.41 -26.86
N ALA A 251 8.22 18.19 -26.56
CA ALA A 251 7.07 18.80 -27.24
C ALA A 251 6.11 19.39 -26.21
N GLY A 252 6.48 20.56 -25.68
CA GLY A 252 5.68 21.31 -24.70
C GLY A 252 6.46 22.48 -24.12
N GLN A 253 6.15 22.89 -22.89
CA GLN A 253 6.76 24.06 -22.24
C GLN A 253 7.37 23.72 -20.89
N VAL A 254 8.38 24.50 -20.49
CA VAL A 254 8.93 24.47 -19.13
C VAL A 254 8.67 25.83 -18.51
N VAL A 255 7.89 25.85 -17.44
CA VAL A 255 7.54 27.05 -16.66
C VAL A 255 8.23 26.92 -15.31
N ASN A 256 9.25 27.75 -15.09
CA ASN A 256 9.93 27.86 -13.81
C ASN A 256 9.51 29.16 -13.11
N ALA A 257 8.77 29.04 -12.02
CA ALA A 257 8.32 30.16 -11.19
C ALA A 257 9.12 30.23 -9.87
N LEU A 258 10.32 29.64 -9.81
CA LEU A 258 11.24 29.82 -8.69
C LEU A 258 12.03 31.12 -8.88
N ASP A 259 12.02 31.98 -7.86
CA ASP A 259 12.93 33.11 -7.79
C ASP A 259 14.38 32.60 -7.78
N ALA A 260 15.27 33.28 -8.50
CA ALA A 260 16.70 33.04 -8.41
C ALA A 260 17.14 33.29 -6.96
N ALA A 261 17.83 32.31 -6.36
CA ALA A 261 18.45 32.48 -5.05
C ALA A 261 19.97 32.56 -5.25
N ASP A 262 20.62 33.48 -4.55
CA ASP A 262 22.05 33.83 -4.74
C ASP A 262 23.05 32.75 -4.28
N GLY A 263 22.57 31.61 -3.78
CA GLY A 263 23.41 30.45 -3.54
C GLY A 263 22.86 29.50 -2.46
N PRO A 264 23.49 28.32 -2.29
CA PRO A 264 23.13 27.37 -1.25
C PRO A 264 23.55 27.79 0.17
N GLU A 265 24.32 28.87 0.34
CA GLU A 265 24.89 29.28 1.64
C GLU A 265 23.87 29.78 2.67
N GLU A 266 22.69 30.25 2.22
CA GLU A 266 21.58 30.68 3.10
C GLU A 266 20.43 29.67 3.16
N ALA A 267 20.56 28.51 2.51
CA ALA A 267 19.49 27.53 2.39
C ALA A 267 19.60 26.43 3.46
N ASP A 268 18.50 26.17 4.16
CA ASP A 268 18.41 25.09 5.17
C ASP A 268 18.55 23.69 4.53
N SER A 269 18.38 23.57 3.21
CA SER A 269 18.39 22.32 2.47
C SER A 269 18.66 22.51 0.99
N THR A 270 19.18 21.46 0.33
CA THR A 270 19.45 21.43 -1.11
C THR A 270 18.59 20.39 -1.83
N LEU A 271 18.17 20.69 -3.06
CA LEU A 271 17.40 19.81 -3.94
C LEU A 271 18.00 19.76 -5.35
N GLU A 272 18.29 18.55 -5.85
CA GLU A 272 18.60 18.30 -7.26
C GLU A 272 17.30 17.88 -7.97
N LEU A 273 16.72 18.75 -8.80
CA LEU A 273 15.47 18.48 -9.52
C LEU A 273 15.76 18.19 -10.99
N ARG A 274 15.45 16.96 -11.42
CA ARG A 274 15.47 16.52 -12.81
C ARG A 274 14.04 16.20 -13.25
N ALA A 275 13.50 16.94 -14.20
CA ALA A 275 12.13 16.76 -14.68
C ALA A 275 12.11 16.65 -16.21
N ARG A 276 11.65 15.50 -16.74
CA ARG A 276 11.66 15.23 -18.18
C ARG A 276 10.30 14.78 -18.66
N THR A 277 9.76 15.47 -19.66
CA THR A 277 8.57 15.03 -20.39
C THR A 277 8.80 15.00 -21.89
N ARG A 278 8.20 14.03 -22.61
CA ARG A 278 8.20 14.07 -24.08
C ARG A 278 7.08 14.95 -24.61
N PHE A 279 5.87 14.81 -24.05
CA PHE A 279 4.69 15.57 -24.45
C PHE A 279 3.95 16.06 -23.21
N GLY A 280 4.08 17.36 -22.91
CA GLY A 280 3.42 17.99 -21.76
C GLY A 280 4.17 19.21 -21.25
N THR A 281 3.70 19.76 -20.13
CA THR A 281 4.33 20.94 -19.51
C THR A 281 5.05 20.52 -18.25
N VAL A 282 6.23 21.09 -18.00
CA VAL A 282 6.90 21.00 -16.71
C VAL A 282 6.70 22.33 -15.98
N GLU A 283 5.98 22.31 -14.86
CA GLU A 283 5.78 23.46 -14.00
C GLU A 283 6.52 23.27 -12.67
N ILE A 284 7.34 24.24 -12.31
CA ILE A 284 8.09 24.26 -11.05
C ILE A 284 7.72 25.52 -10.30
N ARG A 285 7.27 25.38 -9.05
CA ARG A 285 6.82 26.49 -8.22
C ARG A 285 7.28 26.35 -6.78
N ARG A 286 7.37 27.47 -6.05
CA ARG A 286 7.51 27.43 -4.59
C ARG A 286 6.20 27.01 -3.95
N THR A 287 6.26 26.23 -2.87
CA THR A 287 5.08 25.99 -2.03
C THR A 287 4.76 27.27 -1.26
N ARG A 288 3.46 27.61 -1.15
CA ARG A 288 3.04 28.65 -0.23
C ARG A 288 3.25 28.09 1.18
N ALA A 289 3.86 28.89 2.06
CA ALA A 289 3.95 28.53 3.47
C ALA A 289 2.52 28.29 3.97
N ARG A 290 2.23 27.11 4.50
CA ARG A 290 0.98 26.86 5.19
C ARG A 290 1.06 27.66 6.49
N ALA A 291 0.20 28.67 6.62
CA ALA A 291 0.04 29.43 7.86
C ALA A 291 -0.47 28.53 8.99
#